data_AF-A0A7K4G161-F1
#
_entry.id   AF-A0A7K4G161-F1
#
_cell.length_a   1.000
_cell.length_b   1.000
_cell.length_c   1.000
_cell.angle_alpha   90.00
_cell.angle_beta   90.00
_cell.angle_gamma   90.00
#
_symmetry.space_group_name_H-M   'P 1'
#
loop_
_entity.id
_entity.type
_entity.pdbx_description
1 polymer ?
#
loop_
_entity_poly.entity_id
_entity_poly.type
_entity_poly.pdbx_seq_one_letter_code
_entity_poly.pdbx_strand_id
1 'polypeptide(L)'
;MLSDQIYGIEEINNEKNILIAKSTSLKEINFDGKWTFYTEWKQTSWNPIRSDENVVFHLRTAHQGNFIYVLIDVISDTTANIGADKATLCIDSKNNKNDFFDNDDYCFIVQLEERNFIDILLNQQDNFMIQGDLQSKSFEELEKIKVKEFVGIGTMSDKEDRYSKIPHASYEFKIPIELLGRSDNYGFYVNVFDASSDVVYSWPEDIKLESFNVPIPSLWGNLISPDKSLLEKSENKSVDFFVILLVIVLGISTVIFFIIFKRKKSSKAIK
;
A
#
# COMPACT_ATOMS: atom_id res chain seq x y z
N MET A 1 18.53 11.93 40.42
CA MET A 1 19.38 12.09 39.23
C MET A 1 18.46 11.97 38.02
N LEU A 2 18.37 13.04 37.24
CA LEU A 2 17.77 13.06 35.91
C LEU A 2 18.81 12.60 34.87
N SER A 3 18.33 12.30 33.66
CA SER A 3 19.03 11.91 32.40
C SER A 3 19.18 10.37 32.23
N ASP A 4 18.68 9.71 31.18
CA ASP A 4 18.17 10.17 29.87
C ASP A 4 17.03 9.31 29.32
N GLN A 5 16.07 9.96 28.66
CA GLN A 5 15.20 9.36 27.65
C GLN A 5 16.02 9.01 26.41
N ILE A 6 15.85 7.81 25.86
CA ILE A 6 15.88 7.61 24.40
C ILE A 6 14.77 6.61 24.04
N TYR A 7 13.72 7.11 23.40
CA TYR A 7 12.89 6.34 22.48
C TYR A 7 13.83 5.82 21.38
N GLY A 8 14.29 4.59 21.52
CA GLY A 8 15.21 3.94 20.60
C GLY A 8 14.52 2.70 20.03
N ILE A 9 14.29 2.73 18.71
CA ILE A 9 13.99 1.54 17.91
C ILE A 9 15.03 0.48 18.32
N GLU A 10 14.58 -0.68 18.82
CA GLU A 10 15.46 -1.86 18.94
C GLU A 10 16.25 -1.99 17.65
N GLU A 11 17.56 -2.25 17.71
CA GLU A 11 18.42 -2.34 16.51
C GLU A 11 17.68 -3.05 15.37
N ILE A 12 17.53 -2.36 14.23
CA ILE A 12 16.74 -2.86 13.11
C ILE A 12 17.36 -4.19 12.65
N ASN A 13 16.74 -5.29 13.06
CA ASN A 13 17.14 -6.61 12.63
C ASN A 13 16.53 -6.86 11.24
N ASN A 14 17.34 -6.68 10.20
CA ASN A 14 16.93 -6.88 8.81
C ASN A 14 16.53 -8.33 8.48
N GLU A 15 16.90 -9.30 9.32
CA GLU A 15 16.47 -10.70 9.18
C GLU A 15 15.05 -10.92 9.73
N LYS A 16 14.59 -10.07 10.66
CA LYS A 16 13.29 -10.21 11.34
C LYS A 16 12.26 -9.15 11.00
N ASN A 17 12.65 -8.11 10.26
CA ASN A 17 11.76 -7.01 9.88
C ASN A 17 11.70 -6.88 8.36
N ILE A 18 10.53 -6.55 7.84
CA ILE A 18 10.40 -6.06 6.47
C ILE A 18 10.73 -4.58 6.48
N LEU A 19 11.59 -4.16 5.56
CA LEU A 19 11.92 -2.75 5.40
C LEU A 19 11.00 -2.16 4.35
N ILE A 20 10.68 -0.87 4.45
CA ILE A 20 10.02 -0.10 3.39
C ILE A 20 10.89 1.09 3.00
N ALA A 21 11.11 1.24 1.69
CA ALA A 21 11.96 2.31 1.15
C ALA A 21 11.12 3.46 0.57
N LYS A 22 11.58 4.70 0.73
CA LYS A 22 11.08 5.82 -0.08
C LYS A 22 11.48 5.61 -1.53
N SER A 23 10.53 5.73 -2.44
CA SER A 23 10.79 5.65 -3.87
C SER A 23 10.30 6.89 -4.60
N THR A 24 11.01 7.23 -5.68
CA THR A 24 10.65 8.36 -6.55
C THR A 24 9.97 7.92 -7.84
N SER A 25 10.00 6.63 -8.17
CA SER A 25 9.52 6.08 -9.44
C SER A 25 8.22 5.29 -9.36
N LEU A 26 7.55 5.19 -8.20
CA LEU A 26 6.32 4.37 -8.08
C LEU A 26 5.13 4.91 -8.88
N LYS A 27 5.13 6.20 -9.22
CA LYS A 27 4.17 6.81 -10.15
C LYS A 27 4.28 6.26 -11.59
N GLU A 28 5.40 5.64 -11.91
CA GLU A 28 5.68 5.05 -13.23
C GLU A 28 5.36 3.54 -13.25
N ILE A 29 4.96 2.95 -12.11
CA ILE A 29 4.52 1.55 -12.04
C ILE A 29 3.18 1.43 -12.73
N ASN A 30 3.10 0.48 -13.65
CA ASN A 30 1.84 0.03 -14.20
C ASN A 30 1.25 -0.98 -13.23
N PHE A 31 0.20 -0.58 -12.53
CA PHE A 31 -0.54 -1.49 -11.67
C PHE A 31 -1.33 -2.48 -12.53
N ASP A 32 -0.70 -3.61 -12.84
CA ASP A 32 -1.27 -4.71 -13.63
C ASP A 32 -1.09 -6.09 -12.96
N GLY A 33 -0.51 -6.13 -11.76
CA GLY A 33 -0.35 -7.33 -10.95
C GLY A 33 0.96 -8.07 -11.16
N LYS A 34 1.93 -7.51 -11.88
CA LYS A 34 3.19 -8.18 -12.24
C LYS A 34 4.28 -7.17 -12.59
N TRP A 35 5.49 -7.65 -12.82
CA TRP A 35 6.52 -6.84 -13.48
C TRP A 35 6.12 -6.58 -14.93
N THR A 36 5.84 -5.32 -15.27
CA THR A 36 5.70 -4.86 -16.64
C THR A 36 7.07 -4.66 -17.30
N PHE A 37 8.08 -4.24 -16.53
CA PHE A 37 9.45 -4.11 -17.02
C PHE A 37 10.51 -4.28 -15.91
N TYR A 38 11.68 -4.77 -16.28
CA TYR A 38 12.74 -5.24 -15.36
C TYR A 38 13.18 -4.27 -14.23
N THR A 39 13.03 -2.96 -14.42
CA THR A 39 13.45 -1.93 -13.46
C THR A 39 12.30 -1.29 -12.69
N GLU A 40 11.06 -1.69 -12.95
CA GLU A 40 9.84 -1.09 -12.39
C GLU A 40 9.88 -1.00 -10.86
N TRP A 41 10.11 -2.14 -10.20
CA TRP A 41 10.22 -2.23 -8.75
C TRP A 41 11.67 -2.14 -8.25
N LYS A 42 12.61 -1.53 -9.00
CA LYS A 42 14.03 -1.49 -8.60
C LYS A 42 14.31 -0.61 -7.39
N GLN A 43 13.59 0.51 -7.24
CA GLN A 43 13.77 1.48 -6.14
C GLN A 43 12.94 1.11 -4.89
N THR A 44 12.80 -0.17 -4.59
CA THR A 44 12.02 -0.67 -3.45
C THR A 44 12.90 -1.51 -2.53
N SER A 45 12.44 -1.75 -1.30
CA SER A 45 13.05 -2.78 -0.46
C SER A 45 12.82 -4.16 -1.08
N TRP A 46 13.60 -5.15 -0.67
CA TRP A 46 13.46 -6.52 -1.15
C TRP A 46 13.72 -7.50 -0.04
N ASN A 47 12.76 -8.41 0.17
CA ASN A 47 12.81 -9.46 1.16
C ASN A 47 12.37 -10.78 0.48
N PRO A 48 13.27 -11.77 0.33
CA PRO A 48 12.87 -13.11 -0.12
C PRO A 48 12.26 -13.88 1.06
N ILE A 49 11.05 -14.42 0.89
CA ILE A 49 10.40 -15.27 1.90
C ILE A 49 10.62 -16.73 1.53
N ARG A 50 10.98 -17.56 2.52
CA ARG A 50 11.44 -18.92 2.28
C ARG A 50 10.58 -19.98 2.98
N SER A 51 10.59 -21.17 2.41
CA SER A 51 10.07 -22.41 3.01
C SER A 51 11.07 -23.52 2.71
N ASP A 52 11.54 -24.22 3.74
CA ASP A 52 12.54 -25.29 3.64
C ASP A 52 13.73 -24.92 2.72
N GLU A 53 14.33 -23.74 2.98
CA GLU A 53 15.44 -23.11 2.24
C GLU A 53 15.12 -22.57 0.84
N ASN A 54 13.99 -22.92 0.23
CA ASN A 54 13.59 -22.42 -1.08
C ASN A 54 12.88 -21.07 -0.97
N VAL A 55 13.14 -20.15 -1.91
CA VAL A 55 12.35 -18.92 -1.99
C VAL A 55 10.98 -19.27 -2.56
N VAL A 56 9.94 -18.95 -1.80
CA VAL A 56 8.55 -19.14 -2.20
C VAL A 56 8.07 -17.91 -2.95
N PHE A 57 8.26 -16.73 -2.35
CA PHE A 57 7.90 -15.47 -2.98
C PHE A 57 8.90 -14.37 -2.65
N HIS A 58 9.01 -13.39 -3.55
CA HIS A 58 9.74 -12.16 -3.33
C HIS A 58 8.78 -11.05 -2.90
N LEU A 59 9.07 -10.42 -1.77
CA LEU A 59 8.35 -9.25 -1.30
C LEU A 59 9.13 -7.99 -1.66
N ARG A 60 8.47 -7.05 -2.32
CA ARG A 60 8.95 -5.67 -2.52
C ARG A 60 8.04 -4.71 -1.79
N THR A 61 8.61 -3.79 -1.01
CA THR A 61 7.81 -2.72 -0.42
C THR A 61 8.45 -1.35 -0.64
N ALA A 62 7.61 -0.36 -0.90
CA ALA A 62 8.04 1.02 -0.98
C ALA A 62 6.90 1.96 -0.66
N HIS A 63 7.23 3.23 -0.43
CA HIS A 63 6.23 4.27 -0.32
C HIS A 63 6.57 5.45 -1.22
N GLN A 64 5.53 6.13 -1.68
CA GLN A 64 5.64 7.39 -2.40
C GLN A 64 4.39 8.24 -2.18
N GLY A 65 4.58 9.48 -1.73
CA GLY A 65 3.48 10.41 -1.50
C GLY A 65 2.57 9.92 -0.37
N ASN A 66 1.31 9.62 -0.71
CA ASN A 66 0.28 9.16 0.23
C ASN A 66 -0.01 7.66 0.13
N PHE A 67 0.88 6.86 -0.46
CA PHE A 67 0.64 5.44 -0.68
C PHE A 67 1.82 4.57 -0.25
N ILE A 68 1.49 3.42 0.32
CA ILE A 68 2.37 2.26 0.46
C ILE A 68 2.11 1.34 -0.73
N TYR A 69 3.18 0.79 -1.28
CA TYR A 69 3.18 -0.09 -2.44
C TYR A 69 3.83 -1.40 -2.04
N VAL A 70 3.17 -2.51 -2.37
CA VAL A 70 3.68 -3.86 -2.10
C VAL A 70 3.52 -4.70 -3.36
N LEU A 71 4.58 -5.41 -3.75
CA LEU A 71 4.53 -6.49 -4.73
C LEU A 71 4.88 -7.80 -4.02
N ILE A 72 4.05 -8.81 -4.21
CA ILE A 72 4.25 -10.18 -3.73
C ILE A 72 4.35 -11.07 -4.96
N ASP A 73 5.54 -11.62 -5.18
CA ASP A 73 5.90 -12.28 -6.43
C ASP A 73 6.17 -13.77 -6.19
N VAL A 74 5.16 -14.62 -6.39
CA VAL A 74 5.06 -15.99 -5.86
C VAL A 74 5.67 -17.01 -6.82
N ILE A 75 6.99 -16.96 -6.96
CA ILE A 75 7.75 -17.80 -7.92
C ILE A 75 7.57 -19.31 -7.74
N SER A 76 7.11 -19.78 -6.56
CA SER A 76 6.82 -21.20 -6.33
C SER A 76 5.50 -21.66 -6.95
N ASP A 77 4.53 -20.75 -7.13
CA ASP A 77 3.20 -21.07 -7.62
C ASP A 77 3.10 -20.80 -9.13
N THR A 78 3.38 -21.83 -9.92
CA THR A 78 3.34 -21.77 -11.39
C THR A 78 1.98 -22.16 -11.97
N THR A 79 0.97 -22.40 -11.13
CA THR A 79 -0.36 -22.81 -11.56
C THR A 79 -1.28 -21.60 -11.55
N ALA A 80 -2.18 -21.50 -12.53
CA ALA A 80 -3.15 -20.40 -12.57
C ALA A 80 -4.49 -20.88 -11.99
N ASN A 81 -4.69 -20.79 -10.68
CA ASN A 81 -5.97 -21.10 -10.05
C ASN A 81 -6.79 -19.81 -9.84
N ILE A 82 -7.26 -19.25 -10.95
CA ILE A 82 -8.04 -18.00 -11.01
C ILE A 82 -9.23 -18.03 -10.03
N GLY A 83 -9.34 -17.00 -9.20
CA GLY A 83 -10.37 -16.83 -8.16
C GLY A 83 -10.14 -17.67 -6.88
N ALA A 84 -9.22 -18.63 -6.91
CA ALA A 84 -8.89 -19.48 -5.76
C ALA A 84 -7.60 -19.02 -5.07
N ASP A 85 -6.54 -18.77 -5.85
CA ASP A 85 -5.29 -18.22 -5.30
C ASP A 85 -5.53 -16.80 -4.81
N LYS A 86 -4.90 -16.48 -3.68
CA LYS A 86 -5.06 -15.16 -3.07
C LYS A 86 -3.84 -14.76 -2.27
N ALA A 87 -3.60 -13.46 -2.20
CA ALA A 87 -2.67 -12.85 -1.28
C ALA A 87 -3.44 -12.01 -0.24
N THR A 88 -3.00 -12.12 1.01
CA THR A 88 -3.50 -11.31 2.13
C THR A 88 -2.36 -10.54 2.75
N LEU A 89 -2.53 -9.24 2.90
CA LEU A 89 -1.56 -8.33 3.48
C LEU A 89 -2.20 -7.60 4.66
N CYS A 90 -1.67 -7.73 5.85
CA CYS A 90 -2.21 -7.10 7.06
C CYS A 90 -1.24 -6.10 7.67
N ILE A 91 -1.81 -5.02 8.19
CA ILE A 91 -1.12 -3.88 8.79
C ILE A 91 -1.80 -3.51 10.10
N ASP A 92 -1.06 -3.59 11.20
CA ASP A 92 -1.42 -2.99 12.49
C ASP A 92 -0.84 -1.57 12.48
N SER A 93 -1.72 -0.59 12.39
CA SER A 93 -1.35 0.77 12.04
C SER A 93 -0.67 1.53 13.19
N LYS A 94 -0.92 1.13 14.44
CA LYS A 94 -0.21 1.65 15.63
C LYS A 94 0.89 0.73 16.12
N ASN A 95 1.03 -0.45 15.53
CA ASN A 95 1.92 -1.51 15.97
C ASN A 95 1.75 -1.83 17.46
N ASN A 96 0.50 -1.88 17.91
CA ASN A 96 0.15 -2.10 19.31
C ASN A 96 0.23 -3.58 19.72
N LYS A 97 0.29 -4.50 18.74
CA LYS A 97 0.46 -5.94 18.94
C LYS A 97 -0.63 -6.55 19.83
N ASN A 98 -1.86 -6.12 19.67
CA ASN A 98 -2.98 -6.66 20.44
C ASN A 98 -3.26 -8.14 20.11
N ASP A 99 -3.80 -8.87 21.09
CA ASP A 99 -4.21 -10.28 20.93
C ASP A 99 -5.57 -10.46 20.23
N PHE A 100 -6.11 -9.39 19.64
CA PHE A 100 -7.36 -9.35 18.89
C PHE A 100 -7.29 -8.25 17.84
N PHE A 101 -8.08 -8.39 16.78
CA PHE A 101 -8.18 -7.39 15.71
C PHE A 101 -8.97 -6.18 16.18
N ASP A 102 -8.38 -4.98 16.19
CA ASP A 102 -9.01 -3.73 16.58
C ASP A 102 -9.13 -2.74 15.41
N ASN A 103 -9.57 -1.50 15.70
CA ASN A 103 -9.85 -0.51 14.67
C ASN A 103 -8.58 0.02 13.94
N ASP A 104 -7.37 -0.30 14.40
CA ASP A 104 -6.10 -0.01 13.73
C ASP A 104 -5.51 -1.19 12.97
N ASP A 105 -6.19 -2.34 12.98
CA ASP A 105 -5.79 -3.52 12.22
C ASP A 105 -6.54 -3.58 10.89
N TYR A 106 -5.78 -3.65 9.79
CA TYR A 106 -6.31 -3.69 8.43
C TYR A 106 -5.72 -4.86 7.67
N CYS A 107 -6.56 -5.65 7.01
CA CYS A 107 -6.12 -6.70 6.10
C CYS A 107 -6.66 -6.45 4.70
N PHE A 108 -5.79 -6.46 3.70
CA PHE A 108 -6.08 -6.28 2.29
C PHE A 108 -5.98 -7.63 1.60
N ILE A 109 -7.07 -8.04 0.94
CA ILE A 109 -7.17 -9.34 0.27
C ILE A 109 -7.29 -9.09 -1.23
N VAL A 110 -6.45 -9.80 -1.99
CA VAL A 110 -6.43 -9.76 -3.46
C VAL A 110 -6.44 -11.20 -3.97
N GLN A 111 -7.36 -11.50 -4.88
CA GLN A 111 -7.43 -12.79 -5.56
C GLN A 111 -6.67 -12.75 -6.88
N LEU A 112 -6.20 -13.90 -7.32
CA LEU A 112 -5.65 -14.08 -8.65
C LEU A 112 -6.78 -13.97 -9.68
N GLU A 113 -6.69 -13.03 -10.60
CA GLU A 113 -7.71 -12.75 -11.60
C GLU A 113 -7.13 -12.91 -13.02
N GLU A 114 -7.93 -13.44 -13.95
CA GLU A 114 -7.65 -13.32 -15.37
C GLU A 114 -8.35 -12.07 -15.89
N ARG A 115 -7.61 -10.97 -16.01
CA ARG A 115 -8.20 -9.70 -16.44
C ARG A 115 -8.52 -9.72 -17.92
N ASN A 116 -9.81 -9.76 -18.25
CA ASN A 116 -10.26 -9.42 -19.58
C ASN A 116 -10.50 -7.90 -19.69
N PHE A 117 -10.62 -7.41 -20.94
CA PHE A 117 -10.81 -5.98 -21.22
C PHE A 117 -12.06 -5.38 -20.55
N ILE A 118 -13.11 -6.18 -20.33
CA ILE A 118 -14.37 -5.73 -19.74
C ILE A 118 -14.20 -5.51 -18.23
N ASP A 119 -13.48 -6.39 -17.53
CA ASP A 119 -13.22 -6.25 -16.09
C ASP A 119 -12.37 -5.01 -15.79
N ILE A 120 -11.39 -4.74 -16.66
CA ILE A 120 -10.59 -3.51 -16.64
C ILE A 120 -11.49 -2.29 -16.87
N LEU A 121 -12.41 -2.35 -17.83
CA LEU A 121 -13.30 -1.25 -18.18
C LEU A 121 -14.35 -0.95 -17.09
N LEU A 122 -14.84 -1.99 -16.40
CA LEU A 122 -15.87 -1.89 -15.38
C LEU A 122 -15.31 -1.72 -13.96
N ASN A 123 -13.97 -1.81 -13.81
CA ASN A 123 -13.27 -1.78 -12.52
C ASN A 123 -13.89 -2.75 -11.51
N GLN A 124 -14.34 -3.91 -12.00
CA GLN A 124 -14.81 -5.01 -11.17
C GLN A 124 -13.57 -5.73 -10.64
N GLN A 125 -13.18 -5.37 -9.42
CA GLN A 125 -12.11 -6.05 -8.70
C GLN A 125 -12.74 -6.72 -7.49
N ASP A 126 -12.45 -7.99 -7.25
CA ASP A 126 -12.93 -8.70 -6.05
C ASP A 126 -11.99 -8.53 -4.86
N ASN A 127 -11.07 -7.57 -4.95
CA ASN A 127 -10.27 -7.14 -3.81
C ASN A 127 -11.13 -6.45 -2.73
N PHE A 128 -10.77 -6.62 -1.47
CA PHE A 128 -11.44 -5.95 -0.38
C PHE A 128 -10.48 -5.75 0.78
N MET A 129 -10.85 -4.85 1.68
CA MET A 129 -10.18 -4.66 2.94
C MET A 129 -11.08 -5.19 4.06
N ILE A 130 -10.48 -5.71 5.11
CA ILE A 130 -11.12 -6.03 6.38
C ILE A 130 -10.48 -5.12 7.42
N GLN A 131 -11.30 -4.49 8.24
CA GLN A 131 -10.84 -3.71 9.40
C GLN A 131 -11.26 -4.46 10.66
N GLY A 132 -10.38 -4.55 11.65
CA GLY A 132 -10.72 -5.07 12.96
C GLY A 132 -11.76 -4.21 13.67
N ASP A 133 -12.32 -4.75 14.74
CA ASP A 133 -13.27 -4.03 15.58
C ASP A 133 -13.03 -4.27 17.06
N LEU A 134 -13.51 -3.36 17.91
CA LEU A 134 -13.32 -3.48 19.35
C LEU A 134 -14.06 -4.67 20.01
N GLN A 135 -14.73 -5.54 19.23
CA GLN A 135 -15.56 -6.62 19.76
C GLN A 135 -14.82 -7.97 19.84
N SER A 136 -13.50 -8.00 19.61
CA SER A 136 -12.69 -9.23 19.64
C SER A 136 -13.26 -10.35 18.78
N LYS A 137 -13.82 -9.98 17.61
CA LYS A 137 -14.37 -10.94 16.65
C LYS A 137 -13.28 -11.78 16.03
N SER A 138 -13.65 -12.98 15.60
CA SER A 138 -12.80 -13.77 14.73
C SER A 138 -12.66 -13.10 13.35
N PHE A 139 -11.56 -13.37 12.64
CA PHE A 139 -11.31 -12.75 11.34
C PHE A 139 -12.44 -13.01 10.32
N GLU A 140 -13.08 -14.18 10.39
CA GLU A 140 -14.19 -14.59 9.51
C GLU A 140 -15.49 -13.81 9.73
N GLU A 141 -15.66 -13.23 10.92
CA GLU A 141 -16.83 -12.45 11.31
C GLU A 141 -16.71 -10.96 10.95
N LEU A 142 -15.51 -10.51 10.56
CA LEU A 142 -15.26 -9.11 10.23
C LEU A 142 -15.84 -8.76 8.86
N GLU A 143 -16.30 -7.51 8.74
CA GLU A 143 -16.96 -7.04 7.52
C GLU A 143 -15.94 -6.70 6.42
N LYS A 144 -16.33 -7.03 5.18
CA LYS A 144 -15.57 -6.64 3.99
C LYS A 144 -15.92 -5.21 3.59
N ILE A 145 -14.89 -4.38 3.45
CA ILE A 145 -14.98 -2.95 3.16
C ILE A 145 -14.30 -2.67 1.82
N LYS A 146 -14.97 -1.88 0.97
CA LYS A 146 -14.37 -1.33 -0.25
C LYS A 146 -13.77 0.04 0.06
N VAL A 147 -12.48 0.21 -0.26
CA VAL A 147 -11.77 1.48 -0.08
C VAL A 147 -11.47 2.07 -1.45
N LYS A 148 -11.92 3.31 -1.69
CA LYS A 148 -11.88 3.95 -3.01
C LYS A 148 -10.47 4.08 -3.62
N GLU A 149 -9.47 4.37 -2.80
CA GLU A 149 -8.10 4.61 -3.25
C GLU A 149 -7.18 3.40 -3.09
N PHE A 150 -7.70 2.31 -2.51
CA PHE A 150 -7.01 1.04 -2.49
C PHE A 150 -7.07 0.41 -3.88
N VAL A 151 -5.93 -0.08 -4.36
CA VAL A 151 -5.85 -0.88 -5.57
C VAL A 151 -5.14 -2.19 -5.23
N GLY A 152 -5.77 -3.30 -5.54
CA GLY A 152 -5.20 -4.64 -5.39
C GLY A 152 -5.36 -5.43 -6.68
N ILE A 153 -4.30 -6.04 -7.18
CA ILE A 153 -4.32 -6.74 -8.47
C ILE A 153 -3.54 -8.04 -8.34
N GLY A 154 -4.16 -9.18 -8.61
CA GLY A 154 -3.49 -10.47 -8.73
C GLY A 154 -3.53 -10.95 -10.16
N THR A 155 -2.38 -11.30 -10.75
CA THR A 155 -2.30 -11.88 -12.11
C THR A 155 -1.17 -12.88 -12.21
N MET A 156 -1.13 -13.62 -13.32
CA MET A 156 0.05 -14.41 -13.67
C MET A 156 1.16 -13.49 -14.22
N SER A 157 2.36 -13.67 -13.70
CA SER A 157 3.59 -13.07 -14.21
C SER A 157 3.91 -13.59 -15.62
N ASP A 158 4.87 -12.94 -16.27
CA ASP A 158 5.28 -13.30 -17.64
C ASP A 158 6.79 -13.17 -17.84
N LYS A 159 7.22 -13.14 -19.10
CA LYS A 159 8.64 -13.07 -19.48
C LYS A 159 9.37 -11.81 -18.98
N GLU A 160 8.66 -10.74 -18.63
CA GLU A 160 9.26 -9.50 -18.09
C GLU A 160 9.59 -9.63 -16.61
N ASP A 161 9.13 -10.71 -15.97
CA ASP A 161 9.43 -11.00 -14.57
C ASP A 161 10.93 -11.02 -14.27
N ARG A 162 11.29 -10.47 -13.12
CA ARG A 162 12.67 -10.28 -12.71
C ARG A 162 13.33 -11.56 -12.22
N TYR A 163 12.58 -12.44 -11.57
CA TYR A 163 13.11 -13.53 -10.76
C TYR A 163 12.95 -14.89 -11.42
N SER A 164 11.93 -15.08 -12.23
CA SER A 164 11.65 -16.28 -13.00
C SER A 164 11.21 -15.92 -14.42
N LYS A 165 11.36 -16.87 -15.34
CA LYS A 165 10.77 -16.77 -16.69
C LYS A 165 9.60 -17.74 -16.88
N ILE A 166 9.32 -18.53 -15.86
CA ILE A 166 8.17 -19.42 -15.80
C ILE A 166 7.02 -18.59 -15.24
N PRO A 167 5.87 -18.48 -15.93
CA PRO A 167 4.69 -17.79 -15.40
C PRO A 167 4.30 -18.33 -14.02
N HIS A 168 4.00 -17.42 -13.09
CA HIS A 168 3.64 -17.73 -11.71
C HIS A 168 2.72 -16.66 -11.13
N ALA A 169 2.06 -16.92 -10.02
CA ALA A 169 1.15 -15.95 -9.38
C ALA A 169 1.91 -14.72 -8.86
N SER A 170 1.35 -13.53 -9.07
CA SER A 170 1.92 -12.27 -8.61
C SER A 170 0.81 -11.30 -8.20
N TYR A 171 1.07 -10.48 -7.18
CA TYR A 171 0.09 -9.59 -6.56
C TYR A 171 0.67 -8.22 -6.26
N GLU A 172 -0.06 -7.17 -6.63
CA GLU A 172 0.30 -5.77 -6.37
C GLU A 172 -0.73 -5.08 -5.49
N PHE A 173 -0.25 -4.27 -4.55
CA PHE A 173 -1.06 -3.51 -3.61
C PHE A 173 -0.63 -2.04 -3.64
N LYS A 174 -1.61 -1.15 -3.72
CA LYS A 174 -1.48 0.29 -3.50
C LYS A 174 -2.42 0.70 -2.38
N ILE A 175 -1.85 1.01 -1.23
CA ILE A 175 -2.59 1.23 0.01
C ILE A 175 -2.50 2.70 0.42
N PRO A 176 -3.64 3.39 0.62
CA PRO A 176 -3.63 4.78 1.05
C PRO A 176 -3.10 4.90 2.49
N ILE A 177 -2.03 5.67 2.68
CA ILE A 177 -1.45 5.96 4.00
C ILE A 177 -2.44 6.74 4.88
N GLU A 178 -3.34 7.53 4.29
CA GLU A 178 -4.37 8.26 5.06
C GLU A 178 -5.32 7.33 5.81
N LEU A 179 -5.53 6.09 5.31
CA LEU A 179 -6.29 5.05 6.00
C LEU A 179 -5.56 4.56 7.25
N LEU A 180 -4.25 4.30 7.13
CA LEU A 180 -3.45 3.70 8.19
C LEU A 180 -2.99 4.73 9.23
N GLY A 181 -2.81 5.98 8.81
CA GLY A 181 -2.01 6.96 9.54
C GLY A 181 -0.52 6.81 9.23
N ARG A 182 0.23 7.92 9.25
CA ARG A 182 1.68 7.93 9.00
C ARG A 182 2.44 7.39 10.22
N SER A 183 3.20 6.33 10.02
CA SER A 183 4.14 5.76 10.99
C SER A 183 5.42 5.35 10.28
N ASP A 184 6.55 5.37 10.98
CA ASP A 184 7.80 4.74 10.56
C ASP A 184 7.90 3.27 10.98
N ASN A 185 6.92 2.78 11.73
CA ASN A 185 6.83 1.40 12.22
C ASN A 185 5.37 0.93 12.25
N TYR A 186 5.06 -0.11 11.48
CA TYR A 186 3.76 -0.78 11.48
C TYR A 186 3.92 -2.24 11.90
N GLY A 187 2.89 -2.82 12.51
CA GLY A 187 2.81 -4.27 12.53
C GLY A 187 2.47 -4.78 11.13
N PHE A 188 3.06 -5.90 10.74
CA PHE A 188 3.00 -6.36 9.36
C PHE A 188 2.94 -7.88 9.27
N TYR A 189 2.02 -8.35 8.45
CA TYR A 189 1.86 -9.76 8.14
C TYR A 189 1.46 -9.91 6.68
N VAL A 190 1.96 -10.95 6.04
CA VAL A 190 1.60 -11.26 4.66
C VAL A 190 1.46 -12.77 4.51
N ASN A 191 0.48 -13.21 3.73
CA ASN A 191 0.41 -14.57 3.27
C ASN A 191 -0.06 -14.66 1.82
N VAL A 192 0.25 -15.80 1.22
CA VAL A 192 -0.28 -16.24 -0.07
C VAL A 192 -0.82 -17.64 0.09
N PHE A 193 -2.00 -17.88 -0.46
CA PHE A 193 -2.60 -19.20 -0.55
C PHE A 193 -2.50 -19.69 -1.99
N ASP A 194 -1.85 -20.84 -2.15
CA ASP A 194 -1.73 -21.60 -3.39
C ASP A 194 -2.75 -22.74 -3.35
N ALA A 195 -3.80 -22.62 -4.17
CA ALA A 195 -4.89 -23.59 -4.23
C ALA A 195 -4.50 -24.89 -4.95
N SER A 196 -3.42 -24.89 -5.73
CA SER A 196 -2.93 -26.09 -6.40
C SER A 196 -2.27 -27.06 -5.42
N SER A 197 -1.54 -26.53 -4.45
CA SER A 197 -0.86 -27.31 -3.40
C SER A 197 -1.63 -27.36 -2.09
N ASP A 198 -2.66 -26.55 -1.92
CA ASP A 198 -3.41 -26.35 -0.67
C ASP A 198 -2.49 -25.91 0.49
N VAL A 199 -1.56 -25.00 0.18
CA VAL A 199 -0.55 -24.49 1.11
C VAL A 199 -0.70 -22.99 1.29
N VAL A 200 -0.53 -22.53 2.53
CA VAL A 200 -0.37 -21.11 2.86
C VAL A 200 1.09 -20.85 3.18
N TYR A 201 1.70 -19.90 2.47
CA TYR A 201 3.02 -19.38 2.79
C TYR A 201 2.88 -17.99 3.38
N SER A 202 3.65 -17.67 4.42
CA SER A 202 3.49 -16.42 5.15
C SER A 202 4.81 -15.82 5.63
N TRP A 203 4.74 -14.54 5.98
CA TRP A 203 5.73 -13.86 6.79
C TRP A 203 5.03 -13.07 7.92
N PRO A 204 5.49 -13.13 9.19
CA PRO A 204 6.58 -13.96 9.69
C PRO A 204 6.40 -15.46 9.44
N GLU A 205 7.51 -16.16 9.29
CA GLU A 205 7.55 -17.61 9.09
C GLU A 205 7.09 -18.33 10.38
N ASP A 206 6.68 -19.60 10.26
CA ASP A 206 6.29 -20.49 11.38
C ASP A 206 5.02 -20.15 12.16
N ILE A 207 4.18 -19.24 11.67
CA ILE A 207 2.86 -19.03 12.25
C ILE A 207 1.93 -20.16 11.81
N LYS A 208 1.58 -21.06 12.74
CA LYS A 208 0.60 -22.12 12.48
C LYS A 208 -0.80 -21.53 12.35
N LEU A 209 -1.31 -21.51 11.13
CA LEU A 209 -2.70 -21.14 10.85
C LEU A 209 -3.54 -22.43 10.87
N GLU A 210 -4.57 -22.50 11.70
CA GLU A 210 -5.43 -23.69 11.77
C GLU A 210 -6.47 -23.75 10.63
N SER A 211 -6.62 -22.66 9.86
CA SER A 211 -7.46 -22.50 8.67
C SER A 211 -6.91 -21.31 7.87
N PHE A 212 -7.51 -20.93 6.73
CA PHE A 212 -7.26 -19.71 5.92
C PHE A 212 -7.29 -18.35 6.65
N ASN A 213 -7.21 -18.38 7.98
CA ASN A 213 -7.33 -17.30 8.91
C ASN A 213 -6.01 -16.55 9.02
N VAL A 214 -6.16 -15.24 9.19
CA VAL A 214 -5.06 -14.35 9.55
C VAL A 214 -4.79 -14.56 11.05
N PRO A 215 -3.51 -14.66 11.47
CA PRO A 215 -3.17 -14.75 12.88
C PRO A 215 -3.46 -13.42 13.58
N ILE A 216 -3.60 -13.47 14.90
CA ILE A 216 -3.82 -12.26 15.72
C ILE A 216 -2.64 -11.27 15.58
N PRO A 217 -2.88 -9.94 15.69
CA PRO A 217 -1.86 -8.91 15.48
C PRO A 217 -0.60 -9.05 16.35
N SER A 218 -0.71 -9.62 17.55
CA SER A 218 0.44 -9.89 18.44
C SER A 218 1.49 -10.82 17.84
N LEU A 219 1.14 -11.62 16.84
CA LEU A 219 2.05 -12.51 16.10
C LEU A 219 2.66 -11.86 14.86
N TRP A 220 2.21 -10.67 14.46
CA TRP A 220 2.69 -10.00 13.25
C TRP A 220 4.11 -9.47 13.46
N GLY A 221 4.90 -9.43 12.40
CA GLY A 221 6.23 -8.83 12.39
C GLY A 221 6.17 -7.31 12.29
N ASN A 222 7.28 -6.66 11.95
CA ASN A 222 7.29 -5.21 11.73
C ASN A 222 7.62 -4.84 10.29
N LEU A 223 6.94 -3.80 9.79
CA LEU A 223 7.30 -3.05 8.58
C LEU A 223 7.91 -1.71 9.01
N ILE A 224 9.20 -1.53 8.75
CA ILE A 224 9.98 -0.39 9.27
C ILE A 224 10.46 0.49 8.12
N SER A 225 10.27 1.80 8.24
CA SER A 225 10.89 2.83 7.39
C SER A 225 12.13 3.38 8.09
N PRO A 226 13.34 2.86 7.81
CA PRO A 226 14.53 3.19 8.61
C PRO A 226 14.92 4.67 8.52
N ASP A 227 14.63 5.28 7.38
CA ASP A 227 14.86 6.70 7.10
C ASP A 227 13.75 7.62 7.64
N LYS A 228 12.71 7.04 8.25
CA LYS A 228 11.52 7.73 8.80
C LYS A 228 10.77 8.63 7.81
N SER A 229 11.01 8.44 6.53
CA SER A 229 10.44 9.28 5.48
C SER A 229 8.92 9.14 5.34
N LEU A 230 8.31 8.09 5.90
CA LEU A 230 6.86 7.95 6.01
C LEU A 230 6.20 8.98 6.94
N LEU A 231 6.94 9.51 7.92
CA LEU A 231 6.44 10.54 8.83
C LEU A 231 6.28 11.91 8.15
N GLU A 232 6.98 12.13 7.03
CA GLU A 232 6.90 13.38 6.28
C GLU A 232 5.48 13.57 5.76
N LYS A 233 4.80 14.65 6.16
CA LYS A 233 3.51 15.00 5.56
C LYS A 233 3.75 15.33 4.09
N SER A 234 2.92 14.79 3.21
CA SER A 234 2.81 15.25 1.82
C SER A 234 2.57 16.77 1.81
N GLU A 235 3.59 17.55 1.48
CA GLU A 235 3.60 19.02 1.55
C GLU A 235 2.71 19.69 0.49
N ASN A 236 2.00 18.92 -0.32
CA ASN A 236 1.25 19.42 -1.48
C ASN A 236 0.00 20.25 -1.14
N LYS A 237 -0.44 20.32 0.13
CA LYS A 237 -1.57 21.20 0.50
C LYS A 237 -1.23 22.70 0.42
N SER A 238 0.06 23.05 0.42
CA SER A 238 0.48 24.46 0.36
C SER A 238 0.38 25.04 -1.06
N VAL A 239 0.66 24.25 -2.10
CA VAL A 239 0.63 24.70 -3.50
C VAL A 239 -0.79 25.06 -3.95
N ASP A 240 -1.79 24.26 -3.57
CA ASP A 240 -3.19 24.54 -3.91
C ASP A 240 -3.70 25.84 -3.28
N PHE A 241 -3.28 26.13 -2.05
CA PHE A 241 -3.64 27.39 -1.38
C PHE A 241 -3.03 28.60 -2.10
N PHE A 242 -1.77 28.54 -2.50
CA PHE A 242 -1.12 29.63 -3.24
C PHE A 242 -1.73 29.85 -4.63
N VAL A 243 -2.11 28.78 -5.33
CA VAL A 243 -2.78 28.89 -6.64
C VAL A 243 -4.17 29.52 -6.50
N ILE A 244 -4.96 29.08 -5.52
CA ILE A 244 -6.28 29.66 -5.25
C ILE A 244 -6.15 31.14 -4.86
N LEU A 245 -5.20 31.48 -4.00
CA LEU A 245 -4.93 32.85 -3.58
C LEU A 245 -4.52 33.72 -4.79
N LEU A 246 -3.66 33.21 -5.67
CA LEU A 246 -3.23 33.91 -6.88
C LEU A 246 -4.42 34.20 -7.83
N VAL A 247 -5.30 33.23 -8.03
CA VAL A 247 -6.52 33.39 -8.85
C VAL A 247 -7.43 34.46 -8.26
N ILE A 248 -7.62 34.48 -6.94
CA ILE A 248 -8.43 35.49 -6.24
C ILE A 248 -7.81 36.89 -6.41
N VAL A 249 -6.49 37.03 -6.23
CA VAL A 249 -5.78 38.31 -6.37
C VAL A 249 -5.87 38.84 -7.80
N LEU A 250 -5.67 37.97 -8.80
CA LEU A 250 -5.81 38.35 -10.21
C LEU A 250 -7.25 38.76 -10.53
N GLY A 251 -8.25 38.02 -10.05
CA GLY A 251 -9.67 38.36 -10.17
C GLY A 251 -10.00 39.74 -9.57
N ILE A 252 -9.54 40.02 -8.36
CA ILE A 252 -9.75 41.33 -7.71
C ILE A 252 -9.05 42.45 -8.50
N SER A 253 -7.81 42.22 -8.95
CA SER A 253 -7.05 43.23 -9.70
C SER A 253 -7.74 43.65 -11.01
N THR A 254 -8.31 42.69 -11.74
CA THR A 254 -9.05 42.96 -12.98
C THR A 254 -10.33 43.75 -12.71
N VAL A 255 -11.09 43.41 -11.66
CA VAL A 255 -12.29 44.17 -11.25
C VAL A 255 -11.93 45.61 -10.88
N ILE A 256 -10.87 45.81 -10.09
CA ILE A 256 -10.39 47.17 -9.73
C ILE A 256 -9.99 47.94 -10.98
N PHE A 257 -9.26 47.32 -11.91
CA PHE A 257 -8.86 47.93 -13.17
C PHE A 257 -10.08 48.39 -13.99
N PHE A 258 -11.10 47.55 -14.11
CA PHE A 258 -12.35 47.90 -14.80
C PHE A 258 -13.10 49.06 -14.12
N ILE A 259 -13.16 49.10 -12.78
CA ILE A 259 -13.78 50.20 -12.03
C ILE A 259 -13.03 51.52 -12.29
N ILE A 260 -11.71 51.52 -12.22
CA ILE A 260 -10.87 52.70 -12.48
C ILE A 260 -11.04 53.18 -13.93
N PHE A 261 -11.04 52.25 -14.89
CA PHE A 261 -11.20 52.56 -16.30
C PHE A 261 -12.58 53.18 -16.60
N LYS A 262 -13.65 52.62 -16.01
CA LYS A 262 -15.02 53.14 -16.15
C LYS A 262 -15.17 54.55 -15.56
N ARG A 263 -14.55 54.81 -14.39
CA ARG A 263 -14.51 56.15 -13.78
C ARG A 263 -13.79 57.18 -14.65
N LYS A 264 -12.63 56.83 -15.24
CA LYS A 264 -11.90 57.71 -16.18
C LYS A 264 -12.71 58.04 -17.43
N LYS A 265 -13.48 57.08 -17.97
CA LYS A 265 -14.32 57.31 -19.15
C LYS A 265 -15.50 58.24 -18.84
N SER A 266 -16.12 58.10 -17.67
CA SER A 266 -17.24 58.98 -17.25
C SER A 266 -16.79 60.42 -16.98
N SER A 267 -15.56 60.63 -16.49
CA SER A 267 -15.00 61.98 -16.25
C SER A 267 -14.68 62.74 -17.53
N LYS A 268 -14.43 62.06 -18.65
CA LYS A 268 -14.15 62.69 -19.96
C LYS A 268 -15.41 63.06 -20.76
N ALA A 269 -16.59 62.58 -20.35
CA ALA A 269 -17.86 62.84 -21.05
C ALA A 269 -18.60 64.10 -20.54
N ILE A 270 -18.05 64.82 -19.55
CA ILE A 270 -18.65 66.04 -18.95
C ILE A 270 -17.80 67.28 -19.30
N LYS A 271 -17.27 67.35 -20.52
CA LYS A 271 -16.59 68.54 -21.05
C LYS A 271 -17.11 68.88 -22.43
#